data_AF-X1TQM6-F1
#
_entry.id   AF-X1TQM6-F1
#
_cell.length_a   1.000
_cell.length_b   1.000
_cell.length_c   1.000
_cell.angle_alpha   90.00
_cell.angle_beta   90.00
_cell.angle_gamma   90.00
#
_symmetry.space_group_name_H-M   'P 1'
#
loop_
_entity.id
_entity.type
_entity.pdbx_description
1 polymer ?
#
loop_
_entity_poly.entity_id
_entity_poly.type
_entity_poly.pdbx_seq_one_letter_code
_entity_poly.pdbx_strand_id
1 'polypeptide(L)'
;PKDTGDFRLMDRKVVDEIKNMREKHRFIRGMVSWVGFRQIPVLYERKPRFAGKTNYPLKKMLMFSLDAILSFSILPLRLITLLGMVIVVVALFFSSLIFIVRMSQPDYFIPGFSATTLILLFFGGIQLFAIGVVGEYLGRIYEEIKRRPLYIISDSYKTNSKNKPGIN
;
A
#
# COMPACT_ATOMS: atom_id res chain seq x y z
N PRO A 1 7.82 -2.76 -18.31
CA PRO A 1 6.88 -3.61 -19.08
C PRO A 1 5.94 -4.39 -18.13
N LYS A 2 4.72 -4.74 -18.56
CA LYS A 2 3.79 -5.55 -17.74
C LYS A 2 4.37 -6.97 -17.61
N ASP A 3 4.37 -7.53 -16.41
CA ASP A 3 4.86 -8.90 -16.13
C ASP A 3 6.37 -9.17 -16.34
N THR A 4 7.22 -8.26 -15.86
CA THR A 4 8.68 -8.39 -15.97
C THR A 4 9.27 -9.07 -14.73
N GLY A 5 10.15 -10.05 -14.94
CA GLY A 5 10.93 -10.67 -13.87
C GLY A 5 11.91 -9.71 -13.17
N ASP A 6 12.58 -10.17 -12.12
CA ASP A 6 13.62 -9.38 -11.44
C ASP A 6 14.90 -9.26 -12.27
N PHE A 7 15.08 -10.11 -13.28
CA PHE A 7 16.22 -10.08 -14.20
C PHE A 7 16.12 -8.93 -15.19
N ARG A 8 17.11 -8.03 -15.17
CA ARG A 8 17.13 -6.80 -15.99
C ARG A 8 18.55 -6.26 -16.17
N LEU A 9 18.76 -5.57 -17.28
CA LEU A 9 19.93 -4.72 -17.51
C LEU A 9 19.52 -3.25 -17.31
N MET A 10 20.31 -2.51 -16.55
CA MET A 10 20.05 -1.09 -16.25
C MET A 10 21.28 -0.27 -16.60
N ASP A 11 21.08 0.79 -17.38
CA ASP A 11 22.09 1.82 -17.65
C ASP A 11 22.49 2.51 -16.32
N ARG A 12 23.75 2.94 -16.21
CA ARG A 12 24.31 3.61 -15.03
C ARG A 12 23.43 4.78 -14.60
N LYS A 13 22.96 5.61 -15.54
CA LYS A 13 22.10 6.76 -15.23
C LYS A 13 20.80 6.36 -14.49
N VAL A 14 20.20 5.22 -14.86
CA VAL A 14 18.98 4.70 -14.23
C VAL A 14 19.27 4.24 -12.81
N VAL A 15 20.40 3.56 -12.61
CA VAL A 15 20.85 3.09 -11.29
C VAL A 15 21.14 4.28 -10.38
N ASP A 16 21.73 5.35 -10.91
CA ASP A 16 22.03 6.55 -10.13
C ASP A 16 20.76 7.25 -9.65
N GLU A 17 19.73 7.39 -10.48
CA GLU A 17 18.42 7.91 -10.05
C GLU A 17 17.77 7.04 -8.97
N ILE A 18 17.75 5.72 -9.16
CA ILE A 18 17.17 4.79 -8.17
C ILE A 18 17.91 4.84 -6.83
N LYS A 19 19.23 5.07 -6.82
CA LYS A 19 20.01 5.24 -5.58
C LYS A 19 19.63 6.51 -4.82
N ASN A 20 19.22 7.56 -5.52
CA ASN A 20 18.79 8.82 -4.90
C ASN A 20 17.38 8.73 -4.29
N MET A 21 16.58 7.73 -4.68
CA MET A 21 15.26 7.50 -4.08
C MET A 21 15.39 7.05 -2.62
N ARG A 22 14.86 7.87 -1.72
CA ARG A 22 14.99 7.69 -0.25
C ARG A 22 13.97 6.75 0.38
N GLU A 23 13.08 6.19 -0.44
CA GLU A 23 12.00 5.31 -0.02
C GLU A 23 12.52 4.16 0.85
N LYS A 24 11.94 4.03 2.05
CA LYS A 24 12.22 2.89 2.93
C LYS A 24 11.57 1.59 2.46
N HIS A 25 10.31 1.65 2.06
CA HIS A 25 9.55 0.51 1.59
C HIS A 25 9.83 0.26 0.10
N ARG A 26 11.03 -0.27 -0.20
CA ARG A 26 11.51 -0.42 -1.58
C ARG A 26 10.83 -1.56 -2.32
N PHE A 27 9.89 -1.18 -3.19
CA PHE A 27 9.39 -2.08 -4.24
C PHE A 27 10.15 -1.81 -5.54
N ILE A 28 11.31 -2.45 -5.72
CA ILE A 28 12.23 -2.20 -6.85
C ILE A 28 11.52 -2.29 -8.21
N ARG A 29 10.57 -3.21 -8.38
CA ARG A 29 9.80 -3.32 -9.64
C ARG A 29 8.97 -2.08 -9.92
N GLY A 30 8.31 -1.54 -8.89
CA GLY A 30 7.55 -0.29 -8.97
C GLY A 30 8.45 0.91 -9.18
N MET A 31 9.54 1.02 -8.41
CA MET A 31 10.53 2.10 -8.55
C MET A 31 11.08 2.17 -9.97
N VAL A 32 11.56 1.06 -10.52
CA VAL A 32 12.09 1.02 -11.90
C VAL A 32 11.04 1.42 -12.93
N SER A 33 9.77 1.05 -12.72
CA SER A 33 8.68 1.48 -13.58
C SER A 33 8.36 2.97 -13.45
N TRP A 34 8.51 3.55 -12.25
CA TRP A 34 8.18 4.94 -11.94
C TRP A 34 9.18 5.93 -12.52
N VAL A 35 10.48 5.60 -12.51
CA VAL A 35 11.54 6.49 -13.03
C VAL A 35 11.40 6.76 -14.55
N GLY A 36 10.62 5.95 -15.28
CA GLY A 36 10.10 6.35 -16.60
C GLY A 36 11.10 6.33 -17.77
N PHE A 37 12.32 5.86 -17.56
CA PHE A 37 13.30 5.68 -18.65
C PHE A 37 12.83 4.69 -19.72
N ARG A 38 13.52 4.70 -20.87
CA ARG A 38 13.28 3.75 -21.98
C ARG A 38 13.42 2.31 -21.49
N GLN A 39 12.36 1.53 -21.67
CA GLN A 39 12.28 0.13 -21.26
C GLN A 39 11.94 -0.73 -22.49
N ILE A 40 12.72 -1.79 -22.70
CA ILE A 40 12.47 -2.77 -23.76
C ILE A 40 12.35 -4.15 -23.11
N PRO A 41 11.24 -4.88 -23.31
CA PRO A 41 11.13 -6.26 -22.85
C PRO A 41 11.92 -7.20 -23.75
N VAL A 42 12.62 -8.16 -23.16
CA VAL A 42 13.19 -9.31 -23.87
C VAL A 42 12.36 -10.53 -23.51
N LEU A 43 11.60 -11.04 -24.48
CA LEU A 43 10.78 -12.22 -24.29
C LEU A 43 11.66 -13.47 -24.34
N TYR A 44 11.47 -14.36 -23.39
CA TYR A 44 12.13 -15.65 -23.36
C TYR A 44 11.18 -16.70 -22.79
N GLU A 45 11.34 -17.94 -23.23
CA GLU A 45 10.53 -19.05 -22.73
C GLU A 45 11.14 -19.59 -21.42
N ARG A 46 10.39 -19.48 -20.32
CA ARG A 46 10.84 -19.94 -19.02
C ARG A 46 10.45 -21.41 -18.83
N LYS A 47 11.43 -22.31 -18.93
CA LYS A 47 11.23 -23.73 -18.61
C LYS A 47 10.71 -23.91 -17.16
N PRO A 48 9.82 -24.89 -16.90
CA PRO A 48 9.34 -25.19 -15.56
C PRO A 48 10.52 -25.53 -14.64
N ARG A 49 10.41 -25.18 -13.36
CA ARG A 49 11.48 -25.41 -12.39
C ARG A 49 11.67 -26.92 -12.24
N PHE A 50 12.92 -27.38 -12.34
CA PHE A 50 13.28 -28.79 -12.23
C PHE A 50 12.99 -29.35 -10.82
N ALA A 51 13.14 -28.52 -9.78
CA ALA A 51 12.82 -28.85 -8.39
C ALA A 51 12.56 -27.58 -7.55
N GLY A 52 11.97 -27.78 -6.36
CA GLY A 52 11.79 -26.75 -5.33
C GLY A 52 10.34 -26.28 -5.14
N LYS A 53 10.01 -25.87 -3.92
CA LYS A 53 8.72 -25.21 -3.61
C LYS A 53 8.78 -23.74 -4.01
N THR A 54 7.62 -23.15 -4.35
CA THR A 54 7.58 -21.71 -4.62
C THR A 54 7.97 -20.91 -3.37
N ASN A 55 8.94 -20.00 -3.50
CA ASN A 55 9.27 -19.03 -2.45
C ASN A 55 8.16 -17.96 -2.26
N TYR A 56 7.18 -17.94 -3.17
CA TYR A 56 6.01 -17.06 -3.17
C TYR A 56 4.72 -17.88 -3.14
N PRO A 57 4.26 -18.30 -1.95
CA PRO A 57 2.90 -18.82 -1.78
C PRO A 57 1.87 -17.69 -1.89
N LEU A 58 0.61 -18.03 -2.17
CA LEU A 58 -0.48 -17.07 -2.41
C LEU A 58 -0.59 -16.00 -1.31
N LYS A 59 -0.50 -16.40 -0.03
CA LYS A 59 -0.50 -15.48 1.12
C LYS A 59 0.60 -14.41 1.04
N LYS A 60 1.80 -14.81 0.63
CA LYS A 60 2.96 -13.91 0.52
C LYS A 60 2.81 -12.96 -0.66
N MET A 61 2.19 -13.42 -1.75
CA MET A 61 1.86 -12.58 -2.91
C MET A 61 0.77 -11.54 -2.58
N LEU A 62 -0.26 -11.93 -1.84
CA LEU A 62 -1.30 -11.00 -1.37
C LEU A 62 -0.70 -9.92 -0.46
N MET A 63 0.10 -10.31 0.53
CA MET A 63 0.74 -9.37 1.45
C MET A 63 1.67 -8.39 0.72
N PHE A 64 2.46 -8.90 -0.23
CA PHE A 64 3.33 -8.06 -1.07
C PHE A 64 2.55 -7.10 -1.98
N SER A 65 1.40 -7.52 -2.49
CA SER A 65 0.53 -6.67 -3.32
C SER A 65 -0.12 -5.56 -2.48
N LEU A 66 -0.57 -5.90 -1.27
CA LEU A 66 -1.09 -4.92 -0.31
C LEU A 66 -0.02 -3.89 0.08
N ASP A 67 1.21 -4.33 0.37
CA ASP A 67 2.32 -3.43 0.64
C ASP A 67 2.64 -2.52 -0.54
N ALA A 68 2.59 -3.04 -1.77
CA ALA A 68 2.80 -2.23 -2.97
C ALA A 68 1.69 -1.18 -3.16
N ILE A 69 0.42 -1.55 -2.97
CA ILE A 69 -0.70 -0.60 -3.06
C ILE A 69 -0.61 0.46 -1.97
N LEU A 70 -0.31 0.07 -0.73
CA LEU A 70 -0.20 1.01 0.40
C LEU A 70 1.01 1.93 0.28
N SER A 71 2.14 1.45 -0.26
CA SER A 71 3.37 2.24 -0.39
C SER A 71 3.33 3.21 -1.57
N PHE A 72 2.64 2.85 -2.66
CA PHE A 72 2.63 3.63 -3.91
C PHE A 72 1.28 4.28 -4.23
N SER A 73 0.27 4.14 -3.36
CA SER A 73 -1.06 4.67 -3.63
C SER A 73 -1.77 5.28 -2.42
N ILE A 74 -2.50 6.36 -2.69
CA ILE A 74 -3.45 7.01 -1.78
C ILE A 74 -4.87 6.42 -1.96
N LEU A 75 -5.04 5.46 -2.89
CA LEU A 75 -6.32 4.81 -3.17
C LEU A 75 -6.99 4.20 -1.92
N PRO A 76 -6.30 3.46 -1.04
CA PRO A 76 -6.90 2.93 0.18
C PRO A 76 -7.50 4.03 1.05
N LEU A 77 -6.76 5.12 1.25
CA LEU A 77 -7.25 6.26 2.02
C LEU A 77 -8.51 6.88 1.38
N ARG A 78 -8.54 7.03 0.06
CA ARG A 78 -9.71 7.55 -0.68
C ARG A 78 -10.93 6.64 -0.62
N LEU A 79 -10.75 5.31 -0.61
CA LEU A 79 -11.87 4.38 -0.50
C LEU A 79 -12.55 4.49 0.86
N ILE A 80 -11.78 4.72 1.91
CA ILE A 80 -12.29 4.87 3.27
C ILE A 80 -13.02 6.19 3.44
N THR A 81 -12.49 7.28 2.88
CA THR A 81 -13.21 8.56 2.90
C THR A 81 -14.52 8.48 2.12
N LEU A 82 -14.55 7.76 0.98
CA LEU A 82 -15.77 7.52 0.23
C LEU A 82 -16.78 6.67 1.03
N LEU A 83 -16.34 5.57 1.64
CA LEU A 83 -17.18 4.74 2.51
C LEU A 83 -17.74 5.55 3.69
N GLY A 84 -16.90 6.38 4.31
CA GLY A 84 -17.32 7.31 5.36
C GLY A 84 -18.39 8.28 4.91
N MET A 85 -18.24 8.85 3.70
CA MET A 85 -19.22 9.77 3.13
C MET A 85 -20.56 9.08 2.85
N VAL A 86 -20.55 7.88 2.28
CA VAL A 86 -21.77 7.08 2.05
C VAL A 86 -22.47 6.78 3.38
N ILE A 87 -21.70 6.41 4.40
CA ILE A 87 -22.22 6.10 5.72
C ILE A 87 -22.88 7.31 6.39
N VAL A 88 -22.28 8.49 6.28
CA VAL A 88 -22.87 9.74 6.78
C VAL A 88 -24.19 10.04 6.08
N VAL A 89 -24.27 9.88 4.76
CA VAL A 89 -25.52 10.10 4.00
C VAL A 89 -26.62 9.14 4.44
N VAL A 90 -26.30 7.84 4.57
CA VAL A 90 -27.26 6.83 5.04
C VAL A 90 -27.72 7.13 6.47
N ALA A 91 -26.81 7.52 7.35
CA ALA A 91 -27.14 7.84 8.73
C ALA A 91 -28.02 9.10 8.84
N LEU A 92 -27.75 10.15 8.04
CA LEU A 92 -28.59 11.34 7.99
C LEU A 92 -30.00 11.01 7.48
N PHE A 93 -30.11 10.16 6.46
CA PHE A 93 -31.39 9.70 5.93
C PHE A 93 -32.22 8.95 6.99
N PHE A 94 -31.64 7.94 7.63
CA PHE A 94 -32.33 7.18 8.69
C PHE A 94 -32.66 8.05 9.91
N SER A 95 -31.76 8.94 10.32
CA SER A 95 -32.00 9.88 11.42
C SER A 95 -33.17 10.82 11.12
N SER A 96 -33.23 11.38 9.90
CA SER A 96 -34.33 12.22 9.45
C SER A 96 -35.67 11.46 9.40
N LEU A 97 -35.67 10.23 8.90
CA LEU A 97 -36.86 9.38 8.85
C LEU A 97 -37.40 9.07 10.25
N ILE A 98 -36.51 8.69 11.18
CA ILE A 98 -36.87 8.44 12.58
C ILE A 98 -37.43 9.72 13.22
N PHE A 99 -36.82 10.88 12.95
CA PHE A 99 -37.28 12.17 13.46
C PHE A 99 -38.70 12.52 12.97
N ILE A 100 -38.98 12.32 11.68
CA ILE A 100 -40.31 12.58 11.08
C ILE A 100 -41.38 11.66 11.68
N VAL A 101 -41.07 10.36 11.81
CA VAL A 101 -41.99 9.39 12.42
C VAL A 101 -42.27 9.75 13.88
N ARG A 102 -41.23 10.12 14.64
CA ARG A 102 -41.36 10.57 16.03
C ARG A 102 -42.28 11.79 16.17
N MET A 103 -42.20 12.75 15.24
CA MET A 103 -43.03 13.95 15.25
C MET A 103 -44.48 13.66 14.85
N SER A 104 -44.70 12.70 13.96
CA SER A 104 -46.02 12.39 13.41
C SER A 104 -46.84 11.42 14.28
N GLN A 105 -46.17 10.56 15.06
CA GLN A 105 -46.82 9.58 15.94
C GLN A 105 -46.15 9.55 17.32
N PRO A 106 -46.55 10.46 18.25
CA PRO A 106 -45.96 10.54 19.58
C PRO A 106 -46.14 9.26 20.41
N ASP A 107 -47.23 8.53 20.15
CA ASP A 107 -47.67 7.33 20.90
C ASP A 107 -47.09 6.01 20.35
N TYR A 108 -46.42 6.03 19.19
CA TYR A 108 -45.82 4.83 18.59
C TYR A 108 -44.36 4.67 19.07
N PHE A 109 -44.13 3.63 19.87
CA PHE A 109 -42.86 2.90 20.12
C PHE A 109 -41.99 3.20 21.38
N ILE A 110 -41.60 2.11 22.06
CA ILE A 110 -40.65 1.93 23.19
C ILE A 110 -39.41 1.15 22.66
N PRO A 111 -38.27 1.01 23.37
CA PRO A 111 -37.22 1.97 23.72
C PRO A 111 -36.11 2.03 22.65
N GLY A 112 -35.58 3.22 22.37
CA GLY A 112 -34.55 3.46 21.35
C GLY A 112 -33.17 2.83 21.57
N PHE A 113 -33.01 1.93 22.54
CA PHE A 113 -31.73 1.31 22.90
C PHE A 113 -31.14 0.51 21.75
N SER A 114 -31.88 -0.41 21.13
CA SER A 114 -31.34 -1.24 20.04
C SER A 114 -30.92 -0.41 18.82
N ALA A 115 -31.72 0.60 18.44
CA ALA A 115 -31.39 1.49 17.33
C ALA A 115 -30.19 2.41 17.65
N THR A 116 -30.15 2.99 18.85
CA THR A 116 -29.03 3.84 19.27
C THR A 116 -27.74 3.05 19.47
N THR A 117 -27.79 1.84 20.03
CA THR A 117 -26.63 0.94 20.16
C THR A 117 -26.10 0.52 18.79
N LEU A 118 -26.97 0.18 17.85
CA LEU A 118 -26.54 -0.19 16.49
C LEU A 118 -25.86 0.99 15.78
N ILE A 119 -26.44 2.19 15.89
CA ILE A 119 -25.86 3.44 15.34
C ILE A 119 -24.51 3.73 16.01
N LEU A 120 -24.41 3.64 17.34
CA LEU A 120 -23.17 3.85 18.10
C LEU A 120 -22.08 2.85 17.71
N LEU A 121 -22.40 1.56 17.62
CA LEU A 121 -21.44 0.53 17.21
C LEU A 121 -20.99 0.73 15.77
N PHE A 122 -21.89 1.15 14.88
CA PHE A 122 -21.57 1.42 13.48
C PHE A 122 -20.64 2.63 13.33
N PHE A 123 -20.97 3.75 13.98
CA PHE A 123 -20.10 4.93 14.00
C PHE A 123 -18.79 4.69 14.75
N GLY A 124 -18.80 3.92 15.83
CA GLY A 124 -17.58 3.52 16.54
C GLY A 124 -16.68 2.63 15.68
N GLY A 125 -17.26 1.65 14.98
CA GLY A 125 -16.54 0.77 14.07
C GLY A 125 -15.89 1.54 12.91
N ILE A 126 -16.62 2.46 12.27
CA ILE A 126 -16.07 3.25 11.17
C ILE A 126 -14.98 4.23 11.64
N GLN A 127 -15.15 4.84 12.81
CA GLN A 127 -14.13 5.72 13.40
C GLN A 127 -12.85 4.96 13.71
N LEU A 128 -12.94 3.81 14.37
CA LEU A 128 -11.79 2.95 14.66
C LEU A 128 -11.10 2.49 13.38
N PHE A 129 -11.86 2.11 12.35
CA PHE A 129 -11.32 1.74 11.05
C PHE A 129 -10.59 2.91 10.37
N ALA A 130 -11.20 4.11 10.36
CA ALA A 130 -10.58 5.31 9.81
C ALA A 130 -9.28 5.68 10.55
N ILE A 131 -9.28 5.63 11.88
CA ILE A 131 -8.10 5.86 12.71
C ILE A 131 -7.02 4.81 12.42
N GLY A 132 -7.38 3.53 12.27
CA GLY A 132 -6.45 2.46 11.93
C GLY A 132 -5.70 2.74 10.62
N VAL A 133 -6.41 3.21 9.59
CA VAL A 133 -5.76 3.52 8.31
C VAL A 133 -4.97 4.81 8.37
N VAL A 134 -5.46 5.85 9.04
CA VAL A 134 -4.65 7.05 9.29
C VAL A 134 -3.37 6.69 10.04
N GLY A 135 -3.44 5.79 11.03
CA GLY A 135 -2.30 5.25 11.76
C GLY A 135 -1.29 4.52 10.87
N GLU A 136 -1.75 3.70 9.91
CA GLU A 136 -0.89 3.02 8.93
C GLU A 136 -0.11 4.04 8.07
N TYR A 137 -0.78 5.08 7.56
CA TYR A 137 -0.13 6.14 6.78
C TYR A 137 0.81 7.00 7.65
N LEU A 138 0.40 7.35 8.88
CA LEU A 138 1.25 8.07 9.83
C LEU A 138 2.50 7.26 10.20
N GLY A 139 2.37 5.94 10.38
CA GLY A 139 3.50 5.04 10.61
C GLY A 139 4.49 5.04 9.46
N ARG A 140 4.00 5.01 8.21
CA ARG A 140 4.84 5.11 7.01
C ARG A 140 5.55 6.46 6.90
N ILE A 141 4.83 7.55 7.16
CA ILE A 141 5.41 8.91 7.21
C ILE A 141 6.47 8.99 8.31
N TYR A 142 6.18 8.47 9.51
CA TYR A 142 7.11 8.43 10.63
C TYR A 142 8.38 7.67 10.27
N GLU A 143 8.26 6.49 9.65
CA GLU A 143 9.41 5.71 9.22
C GLU A 143 10.27 6.47 8.20
N GLU A 144 9.64 7.17 7.24
CA GLU A 144 10.34 7.99 6.24
C GLU A 144 11.07 9.20 6.89
N ILE A 145 10.44 9.87 7.86
CA ILE A 145 11.02 11.01 8.60
C ILE A 145 12.18 10.57 9.50
N LYS A 146 12.10 9.36 10.08
CA LYS A 146 13.13 8.81 10.98
C LYS A 146 14.50 8.70 10.31
N ARG A 147 14.57 8.67 8.97
CA ARG A 147 15.80 8.66 8.15
C ARG A 147 16.85 7.63 8.61
N ARG A 148 16.41 6.50 9.17
CA ARG A 148 17.32 5.41 9.54
C ARG A 148 17.89 4.76 8.28
N PRO A 149 19.20 4.46 8.23
CA PRO A 149 19.80 3.79 7.10
C PRO A 149 19.18 2.40 6.92
N LEU A 150 19.00 1.99 5.65
CA LEU A 150 18.39 0.71 5.29
C LEU A 150 19.20 -0.49 5.78
N TYR A 151 20.52 -0.34 5.85
CA TYR A 151 21.45 -1.33 6.33
C TYR A 151 22.68 -0.61 6.89
N ILE A 152 23.36 -1.28 7.80
CA ILE A 152 24.67 -0.87 8.31
C ILE A 152 25.65 -1.94 7.84
N ILE A 153 26.73 -1.51 7.20
CA ILE A 153 27.78 -2.43 6.73
C ILE A 153 28.70 -2.70 7.92
N SER A 154 28.87 -3.97 8.32
CA SER A 154 29.86 -4.33 9.34
C SER A 154 31.26 -4.36 8.74
N ASP A 155 31.41 -5.06 7.62
CA ASP A 155 32.70 -5.31 6.96
C ASP A 155 32.54 -5.22 5.45
N SER A 156 33.60 -4.76 4.77
CA SER A 156 33.65 -4.74 3.31
C SER A 156 34.98 -5.26 2.82
N TYR A 157 34.95 -6.28 1.96
CA TYR A 157 36.14 -6.80 1.29
C TYR A 157 36.30 -6.09 -0.05
N LYS A 158 37.27 -5.17 -0.16
CA LYS A 158 37.61 -4.56 -1.45
C LYS A 158 38.32 -5.60 -2.32
N THR A 159 37.64 -6.10 -3.34
CA THR A 159 38.33 -6.71 -4.49
C THR A 159 38.99 -5.58 -5.28
N ASN A 160 40.32 -5.59 -5.33
CA ASN A 160 41.13 -4.57 -5.98
C ASN A 160 40.96 -4.69 -7.51
N SER A 161 39.95 -4.03 -8.08
CA SER A 161 39.73 -3.96 -9.53
C SER A 161 40.72 -2.98 -10.18
N LYS A 162 42.01 -3.33 -10.18
CA LYS A 162 43.04 -2.67 -11.01
C LYS A 162 43.21 -3.30 -12.39
N ASN A 163 42.50 -4.38 -12.70
CA ASN A 163 42.42 -4.94 -14.06
C ASN A 163 41.02 -4.71 -14.64
N LYS A 164 40.76 -3.50 -15.13
CA LYS A 164 39.79 -3.33 -16.22
C LYS A 164 40.60 -3.36 -17.52
N PRO A 165 40.49 -4.40 -18.38
CA PRO A 165 41.02 -4.28 -19.72
C PRO A 165 40.31 -3.10 -20.38
N GLY A 166 41.08 -2.11 -20.82
CA GLY A 166 40.58 -0.98 -21.59
C GLY A 166 39.83 -1.52 -22.80
N ILE A 167 38.56 -1.19 -22.89
CA ILE A 167 37.83 -1.25 -24.15
C ILE A 167 38.10 0.12 -24.76
N ASN A 168 39.07 0.16 -25.68
CA ASN A 168 39.21 1.22 -26.68
C ASN A 168 37.96 1.30 -27.54
#